data_AF-A0A958IZ83-F1
#
_entry.id   AF-A0A958IZ83-F1
#
_cell.length_a   1.000
_cell.length_b   1.000
_cell.length_c   1.000
_cell.angle_alpha   90.00
_cell.angle_beta   90.00
_cell.angle_gamma   90.00
#
_symmetry.space_group_name_H-M   'P 1'
#
loop_
_entity.id
_entity.type
_entity.pdbx_description
1 polymer ?
#
loop_
_entity_poly.entity_id
_entity_poly.type
_entity_poly.pdbx_seq_one_letter_code
_entity_poly.pdbx_strand_id
1 'polypeptide(L)'
;IVYYRATIDRQVAANDPVILYHHPGQKNLAVFDSIFEYIRAKKIPAGTMAEFAEWWQFRDQLNWRADWLDNKLNLAVEHPSEKARLAVIFPGEKCRLFQFADQTVDENCEAFQLDYQQSVTQNAPGEQHKYTAQMLVHDFTWRYSRWKQIRKAKSNE
;
A
#
# COMPACT_ATOMS: atom_id res chain seq x y z
N ILE A 1 9.66 15.48 5.34
CA ILE A 1 9.76 13.99 5.42
C ILE A 1 8.78 13.35 6.42
N VAL A 2 8.53 13.96 7.60
CA VAL A 2 7.66 13.41 8.67
C VAL A 2 6.29 12.95 8.14
N TYR A 3 5.61 13.77 7.34
CA TYR A 3 4.33 13.43 6.70
C TYR A 3 4.38 12.12 5.89
N TYR A 4 5.42 11.95 5.05
CA TYR A 4 5.58 10.76 4.23
C TYR A 4 5.80 9.51 5.09
N ARG A 5 6.63 9.60 6.14
CA ARG A 5 6.86 8.47 7.05
C ARG A 5 5.57 8.03 7.73
N ALA A 6 4.80 8.96 8.30
CA ALA A 6 3.51 8.65 8.91
C ALA A 6 2.52 8.03 7.89
N THR A 7 2.52 8.51 6.65
CA THR A 7 1.67 7.97 5.58
C THR A 7 2.07 6.55 5.18
N ILE A 8 3.38 6.29 5.05
CA ILE A 8 3.93 4.96 4.78
C ILE A 8 3.57 4.00 5.92
N ASP A 9 3.76 4.43 7.17
CA ASP A 9 3.48 3.61 8.35
C ASP A 9 2.02 3.20 8.42
N ARG A 10 1.13 4.16 8.15
CA ARG A 10 -0.30 3.91 8.10
C ARG A 10 -0.67 2.88 7.03
N GLN A 11 -0.12 3.00 5.82
CA GLN A 11 -0.40 2.06 4.72
C GLN A 11 0.16 0.67 5.02
N VAL A 12 1.40 0.59 5.52
CA VAL A 12 2.01 -0.69 5.92
C VAL A 12 1.20 -1.37 7.01
N ALA A 13 0.75 -0.64 8.04
CA ALA A 13 -0.10 -1.19 9.10
C ALA A 13 -1.46 -1.69 8.58
N ALA A 14 -1.99 -1.07 7.52
CA ALA A 14 -3.23 -1.47 6.87
C ALA A 14 -3.05 -2.62 5.84
N ASN A 15 -1.82 -3.06 5.57
CA ASN A 15 -1.47 -3.94 4.44
C ASN A 15 -1.85 -3.35 3.06
N ASP A 16 -1.84 -2.02 2.95
CA ASP A 16 -2.09 -1.30 1.69
C ASP A 16 -0.77 -1.02 0.92
N PRO A 17 -0.81 -1.01 -0.42
CA PRO A 17 0.36 -0.72 -1.23
C PRO A 17 0.75 0.77 -1.16
N VAL A 18 2.00 1.05 -0.80
CA VAL A 18 2.56 2.42 -0.84
C VAL A 18 2.89 2.81 -2.28
N ILE A 19 2.07 3.68 -2.87
CA ILE A 19 2.32 4.22 -4.21
C ILE A 19 2.97 5.60 -4.11
N LEU A 20 4.17 5.73 -4.69
CA LEU A 20 4.87 7.01 -4.81
C LEU A 20 4.69 7.56 -6.22
N TYR A 21 4.17 8.79 -6.30
CA TYR A 21 3.97 9.49 -7.56
C TYR A 21 4.72 10.83 -7.56
N HIS A 22 5.38 11.14 -8.68
CA HIS A 22 6.15 12.36 -8.87
C HIS A 22 5.91 12.91 -10.28
N HIS A 23 5.81 14.23 -10.39
CA HIS A 23 5.77 14.90 -11.69
C HIS A 23 7.19 15.30 -12.13
N PRO A 24 7.60 15.09 -13.39
CA PRO A 24 8.95 15.40 -13.87
C PRO A 24 9.40 16.86 -13.68
N GLY A 25 8.46 17.81 -13.57
CA GLY A 25 8.76 19.22 -13.36
C GLY A 25 8.90 19.64 -11.89
N GLN A 26 8.67 18.73 -10.93
CA GLN A 26 8.80 19.05 -9.51
C GLN A 26 10.28 19.12 -9.12
N LYS A 27 10.65 20.23 -8.47
CA LYS A 27 11.97 20.42 -7.88
C LYS A 27 11.99 19.78 -6.48
N ASN A 28 13.18 19.50 -5.96
CA ASN A 28 13.44 18.89 -4.64
C ASN A 28 13.46 17.35 -4.61
N LEU A 29 14.36 16.76 -5.42
CA LEU A 29 14.60 15.31 -5.44
C LEU A 29 15.17 14.75 -4.13
N ALA A 30 15.81 15.59 -3.30
CA ALA A 30 16.40 15.19 -2.02
C ALA A 30 15.38 14.61 -1.04
N VAL A 31 14.09 14.96 -1.17
CA VAL A 31 13.02 14.35 -0.36
C VAL A 31 12.83 12.88 -0.71
N PHE A 32 12.99 12.49 -1.98
CA PHE A 32 12.87 11.10 -2.42
C PHE A 32 13.98 10.24 -1.83
N ASP A 33 15.20 10.75 -1.72
CA ASP A 33 16.30 10.02 -1.07
C ASP A 33 15.93 9.62 0.35
N SER A 34 15.41 10.58 1.14
CA SER A 34 14.94 10.32 2.50
C SER A 34 13.74 9.36 2.58
N ILE A 35 12.85 9.37 1.57
CA ILE A 35 11.71 8.44 1.50
C ILE A 35 12.22 7.03 1.18
N PHE A 36 13.09 6.88 0.19
CA PHE A 36 13.62 5.59 -0.21
C PHE A 36 14.53 4.97 0.85
N GLU A 37 15.32 5.77 1.57
CA GLU A 37 16.05 5.31 2.75
C GLU A 37 15.11 4.73 3.80
N TYR A 38 13.99 5.41 4.06
CA TYR A 38 12.99 4.94 5.01
C TYR A 38 12.34 3.61 4.59
N ILE A 39 11.96 3.50 3.31
CA ILE A 39 11.38 2.28 2.73
C ILE A 39 12.36 1.10 2.85
N ARG A 40 13.63 1.32 2.50
CA ARG A 40 14.69 0.31 2.63
C ARG A 40 14.92 -0.10 4.09
N ALA A 41 14.98 0.86 5.02
CA ALA A 41 15.15 0.58 6.44
C ALA A 41 13.99 -0.27 7.01
N LYS A 42 12.77 -0.07 6.52
CA LYS A 42 11.59 -0.88 6.86
C LYS A 42 11.49 -2.20 6.11
N LYS A 43 12.42 -2.49 5.19
CA LYS A 43 12.41 -3.70 4.33
C LYS A 43 11.09 -3.86 3.57
N ILE A 44 10.46 -2.75 3.19
CA ILE A 44 9.23 -2.78 2.38
C ILE A 44 9.63 -3.20 0.97
N PRO A 45 9.05 -4.28 0.41
CA PRO A 45 9.32 -4.69 -0.96
C PRO A 45 8.95 -3.57 -1.94
N ALA A 46 9.83 -3.33 -2.91
CA ALA A 46 9.57 -2.38 -3.98
C ALA A 46 9.32 -3.13 -5.29
N GLY A 47 8.42 -2.61 -6.09
CA GLY A 47 8.09 -3.13 -7.41
C GLY A 47 7.58 -2.02 -8.32
N THR A 48 7.49 -2.34 -9.60
CA THR A 48 6.92 -1.49 -10.64
C THR A 48 5.40 -1.56 -10.62
N MET A 49 4.75 -0.57 -11.23
CA MET A 49 3.29 -0.63 -11.44
C MET A 49 2.87 -1.80 -12.33
N ALA A 50 3.75 -2.29 -13.21
CA ALA A 50 3.50 -3.46 -14.04
C ALA A 50 3.44 -4.74 -13.18
N GLU A 51 4.44 -4.97 -12.32
CA GLU A 51 4.45 -6.11 -11.39
C GLU A 51 3.26 -6.06 -10.43
N PHE A 52 2.88 -4.87 -9.97
CA PHE A 52 1.66 -4.68 -9.17
C PHE A 52 0.40 -5.07 -9.95
N ALA A 53 0.25 -4.62 -11.19
CA ALA A 53 -0.89 -4.98 -12.04
C ALA A 53 -0.95 -6.48 -12.34
N GLU A 54 0.20 -7.10 -12.64
CA GLU A 54 0.32 -8.55 -12.84
C GLU A 54 -0.11 -9.33 -11.60
N TRP A 55 0.29 -8.89 -10.41
CA TRP A 55 -0.15 -9.50 -9.15
C TRP A 55 -1.67 -9.41 -8.96
N TRP A 56 -2.27 -8.26 -9.27
CA TRP A 56 -3.72 -8.10 -9.18
C TRP A 56 -4.49 -9.00 -10.15
N GLN A 57 -4.01 -9.13 -11.39
CA GLN A 57 -4.59 -10.04 -12.38
C GLN A 57 -4.46 -11.50 -11.93
N PHE A 58 -3.29 -11.88 -11.44
CA PHE A 58 -3.07 -13.21 -10.88
C PHE A 58 -4.03 -13.47 -9.70
N ARG A 59 -4.19 -12.50 -8.80
CA ARG A 59 -5.07 -12.63 -7.64
C ARG A 59 -6.54 -12.79 -8.01
N ASP A 60 -6.99 -12.10 -9.04
CA ASP A 60 -8.37 -12.21 -9.55
C ASP A 60 -8.68 -13.60 -10.12
N GLN A 61 -7.65 -14.30 -10.60
CA GLN A 61 -7.75 -15.66 -11.12
C GLN A 61 -7.61 -16.75 -10.04
N LEU A 62 -7.27 -16.38 -8.80
CA LEU A 62 -7.13 -17.35 -7.71
C LEU A 62 -8.49 -17.88 -7.30
N ASN A 63 -8.74 -19.16 -7.60
CA ASN A 63 -9.90 -19.87 -7.07
C ASN A 63 -9.48 -20.64 -5.81
N TRP A 64 -10.03 -20.24 -4.67
CA TRP A 64 -9.75 -20.88 -3.39
C TRP A 64 -11.00 -20.92 -2.53
N ARG A 65 -11.03 -21.88 -1.60
CA ARG A 65 -12.08 -22.02 -0.59
C ARG A 65 -11.47 -22.26 0.78
N ALA A 66 -12.23 -21.85 1.79
CA ALA A 66 -11.93 -22.09 3.18
C ALA A 66 -13.15 -22.71 3.87
N ASP A 67 -12.95 -23.84 4.53
CA ASP A 67 -13.98 -24.55 5.28
C ASP A 67 -13.52 -24.73 6.72
N TRP A 68 -14.41 -24.49 7.69
CA TRP A 68 -14.14 -24.76 9.10
C TRP A 68 -14.81 -26.07 9.52
N LEU A 69 -14.00 -27.11 9.76
CA LEU A 69 -14.47 -28.46 10.12
C LEU A 69 -13.59 -29.01 11.23
N ASP A 70 -14.20 -29.64 12.24
CA ASP A 70 -13.50 -30.29 13.36
C ASP A 70 -12.46 -29.40 14.06
N ASN A 71 -12.82 -28.12 14.30
CA ASN A 71 -11.93 -27.09 14.86
C ASN A 71 -10.66 -26.82 14.06
N LYS A 72 -10.71 -27.06 12.74
CA LYS A 72 -9.60 -26.79 11.82
C LYS A 72 -10.09 -25.98 10.63
N LEU A 73 -9.21 -25.09 10.15
CA LEU A 73 -9.40 -24.37 8.91
C LEU A 73 -8.81 -25.21 7.78
N ASN A 74 -9.67 -25.71 6.89
CA ASN A 74 -9.26 -26.39 5.67
C ASN A 74 -9.22 -25.37 4.54
N LEU A 75 -8.05 -25.25 3.91
CA LEU A 75 -7.84 -24.40 2.75
C LEU A 75 -7.67 -25.30 1.54
N ALA A 76 -8.45 -25.04 0.50
CA ALA A 76 -8.24 -25.65 -0.80
C ALA A 76 -8.07 -24.56 -1.85
N VAL A 77 -7.06 -24.74 -2.70
CA VAL A 77 -6.66 -23.78 -3.73
C VAL A 77 -6.55 -24.51 -5.04
N GLU A 78 -7.23 -24.02 -6.06
CA GLU A 78 -6.95 -24.44 -7.43
C GLU A 78 -5.65 -23.78 -7.89
N HIS A 79 -4.66 -24.62 -8.22
CA HIS A 79 -3.32 -24.21 -8.65
C HIS A 79 -2.52 -23.41 -7.58
N PRO A 80 -1.94 -24.12 -6.58
CA PRO A 80 -1.03 -23.52 -5.59
C PRO A 80 0.08 -22.69 -6.23
N SER A 81 0.45 -21.60 -5.58
CA SER A 81 1.46 -20.68 -6.12
C SER A 81 2.29 -20.05 -5.00
N GLU A 82 3.59 -19.92 -5.25
CA GLU A 82 4.51 -19.20 -4.36
C GLU A 82 4.33 -17.68 -4.43
N LYS A 83 3.60 -17.18 -5.44
CA LYS A 83 3.31 -15.75 -5.64
C LYS A 83 2.25 -15.22 -4.67
N ALA A 84 1.49 -16.09 -4.02
CA ALA A 84 0.48 -15.72 -3.03
C ALA A 84 0.78 -16.36 -1.68
N ARG A 85 0.34 -15.67 -0.64
CA ARG A 85 0.24 -16.19 0.73
C ARG A 85 -1.12 -15.79 1.27
N LEU A 86 -1.72 -16.68 2.06
CA LEU A 86 -2.97 -16.38 2.74
C LEU A 86 -2.67 -15.79 4.13
N ALA A 87 -3.25 -14.64 4.42
CA ALA A 87 -3.26 -14.08 5.77
C ALA A 87 -4.53 -14.53 6.50
N VAL A 88 -4.36 -15.24 7.62
CA VAL A 88 -5.48 -15.63 8.51
C VAL A 88 -5.37 -14.82 9.79
N ILE A 89 -6.45 -14.13 10.15
CA ILE A 89 -6.52 -13.29 11.35
C ILE A 89 -7.34 -14.04 12.39
N PHE A 90 -6.68 -14.44 13.48
CA PHE A 90 -7.35 -15.10 14.60
C PHE A 90 -7.87 -14.07 15.62
N PRO A 91 -8.90 -14.42 16.42
CA PRO A 91 -9.31 -13.61 17.56
C PRO A 91 -8.12 -13.31 18.49
N GLY A 92 -7.91 -12.05 18.87
CA GLY A 92 -6.74 -11.62 19.65
C GLY A 92 -5.54 -11.14 18.82
N GLU A 93 -5.78 -10.67 17.59
CA GLU A 93 -4.83 -9.96 16.69
C GLU A 93 -3.66 -10.76 16.13
N LYS A 94 -3.55 -12.06 16.45
CA LYS A 94 -2.51 -12.90 15.85
C LYS A 94 -2.83 -13.16 14.38
N CYS A 95 -2.17 -12.42 13.49
CA CYS A 95 -2.18 -12.68 12.06
C CYS A 95 -1.09 -13.70 11.71
N ARG A 96 -1.47 -14.71 10.93
CA ARG A 96 -0.61 -15.80 10.48
C ARG A 96 -0.59 -15.83 8.96
N LEU A 97 0.60 -15.86 8.37
CA LEU A 97 0.78 -16.09 6.93
C LEU A 97 0.98 -17.56 6.63
N PHE A 98 0.19 -18.07 5.70
CA PHE A 98 0.30 -19.42 5.17
C PHE A 98 0.71 -19.40 3.71
N GLN A 99 1.47 -20.40 3.29
CA GLN A 99 1.71 -20.62 1.87
C GLN A 99 0.38 -20.90 1.17
N PHE A 100 0.17 -20.33 -0.01
CA PHE A 100 -1.09 -20.50 -0.73
C PHE A 100 -1.11 -21.87 -1.42
N ALA A 101 -1.36 -22.91 -0.63
CA ALA A 101 -1.41 -24.31 -1.00
C ALA A 101 -2.49 -25.04 -0.19
N ASP A 102 -2.90 -26.21 -0.67
CA ASP A 102 -3.81 -27.09 0.05
C ASP A 102 -3.20 -27.48 1.40
N GLN A 103 -3.85 -27.08 2.48
CA GLN A 103 -3.38 -27.36 3.83
C GLN A 103 -4.51 -27.26 4.86
N THR A 104 -4.36 -28.00 5.94
CA THR A 104 -5.20 -27.89 7.13
C THR A 104 -4.42 -27.12 8.19
N VAL A 105 -5.02 -26.03 8.67
CA VAL A 105 -4.43 -25.14 9.68
C VAL A 105 -5.16 -25.34 11.00
N ASP A 106 -4.41 -25.55 12.07
CA ASP A 106 -4.89 -25.46 13.45
C ASP A 106 -4.28 -24.26 14.19
N GLU A 107 -4.69 -24.08 15.44
CA GLU A 107 -4.19 -23.01 16.32
C GLU A 107 -2.69 -23.13 16.66
N ASN A 108 -2.04 -24.26 16.36
CA ASN A 108 -0.64 -24.56 16.71
C ASN A 108 0.32 -24.47 15.51
N CYS A 109 -0.17 -24.25 14.29
CA CYS A 109 0.65 -24.21 13.09
C CYS A 109 1.70 -23.06 13.12
N GLU A 110 2.96 -23.38 12.79
CA GLU A 110 4.05 -22.40 12.68
C GLU A 110 3.69 -21.35 11.63
N ALA A 111 3.64 -20.09 12.06
CA ALA A 111 3.26 -19.00 11.18
C ALA A 111 4.20 -17.82 11.33
N PHE A 112 4.33 -17.08 10.24
CA PHE A 112 4.95 -15.77 10.28
C PHE A 112 3.98 -14.81 10.98
N GLN A 113 4.40 -14.24 12.10
CA GLN A 113 3.63 -13.21 12.80
C GLN A 113 3.74 -11.91 12.00
N LEU A 114 2.62 -11.46 11.44
CA LEU A 114 2.51 -10.08 10.98
C LEU A 114 2.12 -9.23 12.19
N ASP A 115 2.80 -8.10 12.38
CA ASP A 115 2.36 -7.04 13.29
C ASP A 115 1.12 -6.36 12.69
N TYR A 116 0.00 -7.10 12.68
CA TYR A 116 -1.29 -6.58 12.28
C TYR A 116 -1.80 -5.70 13.42
N GLN A 117 -1.58 -4.39 13.32
CA GLN A 117 -2.22 -3.46 14.24
C GLN A 117 -3.69 -3.35 13.83
N GLN A 118 -4.59 -3.92 14.64
CA GLN A 118 -6.02 -3.64 14.48
C GLN A 118 -6.24 -2.12 14.58
N SER A 119 -7.06 -1.62 13.66
CA SER A 119 -7.54 -0.25 13.58
C SER A 119 -6.48 0.80 13.17
N VAL A 120 -6.29 0.92 11.85
CA VAL A 120 -6.58 2.24 11.28
C VAL A 120 -7.97 2.09 10.70
N THR A 121 -8.92 2.84 11.26
CA THR A 121 -10.26 3.00 10.68
C THR A 121 -10.17 2.96 9.16
N GLN A 122 -11.03 2.17 8.51
CA GLN A 122 -11.32 2.34 7.09
C GLN A 122 -11.78 3.78 6.91
N ASN A 123 -10.82 4.67 6.68
CA ASN A 123 -11.08 6.07 6.44
C ASN A 123 -11.92 6.08 5.16
N ALA A 124 -13.15 6.56 5.27
CA ALA A 124 -14.00 6.79 4.12
C ALA A 124 -13.16 7.49 3.03
N PRO A 125 -13.32 7.18 1.73
CA PRO A 125 -12.47 7.70 0.66
C PRO A 125 -12.18 9.22 0.72
N GLY A 126 -13.08 10.01 1.34
CA GLY A 126 -12.91 11.44 1.57
C GLY A 126 -11.91 11.88 2.64
N GLU A 127 -11.39 11.00 3.50
CA GLU A 127 -10.44 11.37 4.56
C GLU A 127 -8.97 11.25 4.15
N GLN A 128 -8.67 10.49 3.08
CA GLN A 128 -7.31 10.37 2.55
C GLN A 128 -6.90 11.58 1.68
N HIS A 129 -7.87 12.42 1.32
CA HIS A 129 -7.70 13.67 0.56
C HIS A 129 -8.18 14.88 1.36
N LYS A 130 -7.81 15.01 2.64
CA LYS A 130 -7.98 16.31 3.30
C LYS A 130 -6.94 17.27 2.71
N TYR A 131 -7.34 18.04 1.70
CA TYR A 131 -6.61 19.23 1.25
C TYR A 131 -6.26 20.05 2.49
N THR A 132 -5.00 20.02 2.89
CA THR A 132 -4.55 20.92 3.95
C THR A 132 -4.53 22.34 3.37
N ALA A 133 -4.72 23.36 4.21
CA ALA A 133 -4.59 24.75 3.78
C ALA A 133 -3.24 24.98 3.06
N GLN A 134 -2.20 24.25 3.47
CA GLN A 134 -0.88 24.28 2.88
C GLN A 134 -0.83 23.69 1.46
N MET A 135 -1.56 22.60 1.19
CA MET A 135 -1.72 22.05 -0.16
C MET A 135 -2.51 22.99 -1.07
N LEU A 136 -3.56 23.65 -0.55
CA LEU A 136 -4.32 24.65 -1.30
C LEU A 136 -3.44 25.86 -1.66
N VAL A 137 -2.66 26.38 -0.71
CA VAL A 137 -1.72 27.49 -0.96
C VAL A 137 -0.68 27.08 -2.02
N HIS A 138 -0.18 25.84 -1.96
CA HIS A 138 0.76 25.33 -2.96
C HIS A 138 0.12 25.26 -4.37
N ASP A 139 -1.11 24.77 -4.48
CA ASP A 139 -1.85 24.73 -5.76
C ASP A 139 -2.16 26.14 -6.31
N PHE A 140 -2.56 27.07 -5.44
CA PHE A 140 -2.81 28.46 -5.84
C PHE A 140 -1.53 29.15 -6.31
N THR A 141 -0.42 28.99 -5.59
CA THR A 141 0.86 29.60 -5.97
C THR A 141 1.41 28.99 -7.27
N TRP A 142 1.25 27.69 -7.47
CA TRP A 142 1.61 27.04 -8.74
C TRP A 142 0.73 27.51 -9.91
N ARG A 143 -0.60 27.57 -9.74
CA ARG A 143 -1.51 28.10 -10.78
C ARG A 143 -1.24 29.56 -11.10
N TYR A 144 -0.99 30.39 -10.09
CA TYR A 144 -0.69 31.81 -10.27
C TYR A 144 0.63 32.03 -11.02
N SER A 145 1.68 31.29 -10.65
CA SER A 145 2.98 31.37 -11.33
C SER A 145 2.88 30.92 -12.79
N ARG A 146 2.14 29.84 -13.08
CA ARG A 146 1.88 29.38 -14.45
C ARG A 146 1.07 30.39 -15.26
N TRP A 147 0.03 30.99 -14.69
CA TRP A 147 -0.75 32.05 -15.34
C TRP A 147 0.13 33.27 -15.68
N LYS A 148 0.99 33.69 -14.75
CA LYS A 148 1.92 34.80 -14.95
C LYS A 148 2.91 34.54 -16.09
N GLN A 149 3.42 33.31 -16.22
CA GLN A 149 4.29 32.91 -17.33
C GLN A 149 3.56 32.96 -18.67
N ILE A 150 2.33 32.43 -18.75
CA ILE A 150 1.51 32.47 -19.98
C ILE A 150 1.22 33.91 -20.39
N ARG A 151 0.90 34.78 -19.43
CA ARG A 151 0.61 36.20 -19.72
C ARG A 151 1.83 36.95 -20.24
N LYS A 152 3.02 36.65 -19.71
CA LYS A 152 4.28 37.25 -20.14
C LYS A 152 4.71 36.76 -21.53
N ALA A 153 4.38 35.53 -21.89
CA ALA A 153 4.61 35.00 -23.24
C ALA A 153 3.70 35.70 -24.26
N LYS A 154 2.42 35.93 -23.93
CA LYS A 154 1.45 36.62 -24.80
C LYS A 154 1.64 38.13 -24.92
N SER A 155 2.40 38.76 -24.02
CA SER A 155 2.69 40.21 -24.10
C SER A 155 3.94 40.53 -24.93
N ASN A 156 4.65 39.50 -25.39
CA ASN A 156 5.88 39.61 -26.20
C ASN A 156 5.65 39.13 -27.65
N GLU A 157 4.40 38.84 -28.02
CA GLU A 157 3.90 38.72 -29.40
C GLU A 157 3.15 40.00 -29.76
#